data_AF-A0A925GTA1-F1
#
_entry.id   AF-A0A925GTA1-F1
#
_cell.length_a   1.000
_cell.length_b   1.000
_cell.length_c   1.000
_cell.angle_alpha   90.00
_cell.angle_beta   90.00
_cell.angle_gamma   90.00
#
_symmetry.space_group_name_H-M   'P 1'
#
loop_
_entity.id
_entity.type
_entity.pdbx_description
1 polymer ?
#
loop_
_entity_poly.entity_id
_entity_poly.type
_entity_poly.pdbx_seq_one_letter_code
_entity_poly.pdbx_strand_id
1 'polypeptide(L)'
;MLAATVAISVPGEAVALSDYRNGELAHPKTRFALKSWNNRPQWEQHKSRLRRQILGSAGLLPEPQRDPVSVYTIRRTRHDRYSTQSLRIETLPGLLVGATVYHPNDTTKRWPGVLLPHGHWKRGRVENLPSYSVPALGINLAMQGYVAIAWDMLGYNDTSTISHDFSGWREQLWAFNPMGLQLWNSIRVTDYVLSRPDVDPRRLGCTGASGGATQTILLTAVDSRITCSAPVNMVSGSYQGADPCEEAPNLRLGTNNVEFASMMAPRPMLLVSCTGDWTRNTPGVEYPAIQRVYKLYNRADLVTNAHFDAEHNYDRRTRSAVYRFLGKYLMNDQGLEWVEPDIPEINDEELLAPPAGLPANVRPIAYPELFEQWRAVSRRQTESASLAALRMALASSLMVENPRPVGNSTFGDRVLLNRIGKHDRIPAKWTRGSGIPAILVHPDGSQAAAATPEYKRLCDADRPILALDVFQTGLAAVPREKGGRWYLSYNQTDDANRIQDIVTAISWVRSQNSVSPELIGLGRAALWVLFAAAVTPGNLSVVADIDVLKIEEDVLREGCMVPGIQRAGGIAGARKLVRNLRAKL
;
A
#
# COMPACT_ATOMS: atom_id res chain seq x y z
N MET A 1 34.56 -38.03 30.69
CA MET A 1 33.95 -36.81 31.30
C MET A 1 32.62 -36.57 30.61
N LEU A 2 31.55 -36.52 31.39
CA LEU A 2 30.18 -36.33 30.90
C LEU A 2 30.05 -35.03 30.12
N ALA A 3 29.46 -35.10 28.92
CA ALA A 3 28.89 -33.94 28.27
C ALA A 3 27.67 -33.50 29.10
N ALA A 4 27.83 -32.40 29.84
CA ALA A 4 26.73 -31.76 30.51
C ALA A 4 25.76 -31.20 29.45
N THR A 5 24.66 -31.89 29.22
CA THR A 5 23.47 -31.35 28.57
C THR A 5 22.92 -30.26 29.47
N VAL A 6 23.36 -29.03 29.28
CA VAL A 6 22.71 -27.88 29.90
C VAL A 6 21.35 -27.73 29.23
N ALA A 7 20.31 -28.23 29.90
CA ALA A 7 18.93 -27.92 29.58
C ALA A 7 18.72 -26.42 29.84
N ILE A 8 18.90 -25.59 28.82
CA ILE A 8 18.53 -24.18 28.89
C ILE A 8 17.00 -24.14 28.84
N SER A 9 16.36 -24.06 30.00
CA SER A 9 14.97 -23.61 30.10
C SER A 9 14.94 -22.18 29.58
N VAL A 10 14.40 -21.93 28.38
CA VAL A 10 14.28 -20.55 27.89
C VAL A 10 13.16 -19.87 28.70
N PRO A 11 13.46 -18.84 29.51
CA PRO A 11 12.41 -18.09 30.20
C PRO A 11 11.48 -17.44 29.18
N GLY A 12 10.19 -17.29 29.50
CA GLY A 12 9.21 -16.67 28.58
C GLY A 12 9.67 -15.30 28.06
N GLU A 13 10.27 -14.49 28.94
CA GLU A 13 10.83 -13.19 28.59
C GLU A 13 11.94 -13.28 27.52
N ALA A 14 12.82 -14.29 27.59
CA ALA A 14 13.86 -14.49 26.58
C ALA A 14 13.29 -14.94 25.22
N VAL A 15 12.18 -15.69 25.21
CA VAL A 15 11.49 -16.05 23.97
C VAL A 15 10.94 -14.80 23.30
N ALA A 16 10.16 -14.01 24.03
CA ALA A 16 9.51 -12.81 23.50
C ALA A 16 10.51 -11.72 23.07
N LEU A 17 11.58 -11.48 23.84
CA LEU A 17 12.63 -10.53 23.46
C LEU A 17 13.41 -10.94 22.21
N SER A 18 13.43 -12.24 21.88
CA SER A 18 14.10 -12.75 20.67
C SER A 18 13.23 -12.78 19.42
N ASP A 19 11.95 -12.38 19.51
CA ASP A 19 11.07 -12.20 18.36
C ASP A 19 11.39 -10.88 17.65
N TYR A 20 11.73 -10.94 16.36
CA TYR A 20 12.07 -9.74 15.58
C TYR A 20 10.95 -8.68 15.57
N ARG A 21 9.69 -9.08 15.75
CA ARG A 21 8.53 -8.18 15.76
C ARG A 21 8.46 -7.31 17.01
N ASN A 22 9.19 -7.69 18.07
CA ASN A 22 9.37 -6.92 19.29
C ASN A 22 10.63 -6.03 19.25
N GLY A 23 11.40 -6.05 18.15
CA GLY A 23 12.58 -5.20 17.96
C GLY A 23 12.24 -3.74 17.60
N GLU A 24 13.22 -3.05 17.00
CA GLU A 24 13.08 -1.65 16.59
C GLU A 24 11.94 -1.46 15.58
N LEU A 25 11.05 -0.52 15.88
CA LEU A 25 9.88 -0.24 15.05
C LEU A 25 10.24 0.73 13.92
N ALA A 26 9.80 0.39 12.72
CA ALA A 26 9.98 1.27 11.58
C ALA A 26 9.06 2.49 11.67
N HIS A 27 9.54 3.63 11.17
CA HIS A 27 8.88 4.92 11.11
C HIS A 27 9.37 5.70 9.87
N PRO A 28 8.80 6.87 9.52
CA PRO A 28 9.10 7.50 8.23
C PRO A 28 10.55 7.98 8.05
N LYS A 29 11.33 8.07 9.14
CA LYS A 29 12.75 8.45 9.13
C LYS A 29 13.67 7.25 9.37
N THR A 30 13.14 6.03 9.43
CA THR A 30 13.94 4.80 9.50
C THR A 30 14.83 4.73 8.26
N ARG A 31 16.12 4.45 8.47
CA ARG A 31 17.05 4.15 7.38
C ARG A 31 16.89 2.69 6.98
N PHE A 32 16.20 2.44 5.88
CA PHE A 32 15.97 1.08 5.40
C PHE A 32 17.23 0.52 4.74
N ALA A 33 17.58 -0.71 5.11
CA ALA A 33 18.54 -1.49 4.33
C ALA A 33 17.98 -1.74 2.92
N LEU A 34 18.70 -1.30 1.90
CA LEU A 34 18.27 -1.45 0.50
C LEU A 34 18.52 -2.90 0.05
N LYS A 35 17.44 -3.63 -0.22
CA LYS A 35 17.52 -5.03 -0.63
C LYS A 35 18.23 -5.19 -1.97
N SER A 36 18.91 -6.31 -2.14
CA SER A 36 19.43 -6.77 -3.42
C SER A 36 18.68 -8.03 -3.88
N TRP A 37 18.68 -8.25 -5.19
CA TRP A 37 17.94 -9.33 -5.84
C TRP A 37 18.90 -10.10 -6.72
N ASN A 38 18.92 -11.43 -6.60
CA ASN A 38 19.90 -12.26 -7.31
C ASN A 38 19.52 -12.51 -8.76
N ASN A 39 18.22 -12.47 -9.08
CA ASN A 39 17.72 -12.72 -10.42
C ASN A 39 16.36 -12.05 -10.66
N ARG A 40 16.00 -11.94 -11.95
CA ARG A 40 14.74 -11.33 -12.40
C ARG A 40 13.49 -12.05 -11.84
N PRO A 41 13.37 -13.39 -11.85
CA PRO A 41 12.21 -14.07 -11.27
C PRO A 41 11.93 -13.72 -9.81
N GLN A 42 12.96 -13.67 -8.96
CA GLN A 42 12.81 -13.26 -7.55
C GLN A 42 12.29 -11.82 -7.43
N TRP A 43 12.85 -10.90 -8.23
CA TRP A 43 12.39 -9.52 -8.26
C TRP A 43 10.95 -9.40 -8.76
N GLU A 44 10.55 -10.11 -9.82
CA GLU A 44 9.18 -10.08 -10.35
C GLU A 44 8.16 -10.62 -9.35
N GLN A 45 8.51 -11.68 -8.62
CA GLN A 45 7.69 -12.20 -7.52
C GLN A 45 7.52 -11.14 -6.41
N HIS A 46 8.60 -10.46 -6.04
CA HIS A 46 8.55 -9.38 -5.06
C HIS A 46 7.75 -8.17 -5.54
N LYS A 47 7.97 -7.73 -6.79
CA LYS A 47 7.22 -6.65 -7.45
C LYS A 47 5.72 -6.95 -7.48
N SER A 48 5.33 -8.19 -7.77
CA SER A 48 3.94 -8.64 -7.71
C SER A 48 3.35 -8.53 -6.29
N ARG A 49 4.12 -8.87 -5.25
CA ARG A 49 3.72 -8.71 -3.85
C ARG A 49 3.58 -7.23 -3.46
N LEU A 50 4.55 -6.39 -3.83
CA LEU A 50 4.49 -4.94 -3.57
C LEU A 50 3.31 -4.28 -4.26
N ARG A 51 3.00 -4.67 -5.50
CA ARG A 51 1.82 -4.18 -6.21
C ARG A 51 0.53 -4.50 -5.46
N ARG A 52 0.39 -5.73 -4.94
CA ARG A 52 -0.76 -6.09 -4.10
C ARG A 52 -0.80 -5.31 -2.80
N GLN A 53 0.35 -5.08 -2.16
CA GLN A 53 0.44 -4.28 -0.94
C GLN A 53 -0.01 -2.83 -1.17
N ILE A 54 0.48 -2.18 -2.23
CA ILE A 54 0.06 -0.81 -2.60
C ILE A 54 -1.45 -0.77 -2.83
N LEU A 55 -1.99 -1.66 -3.67
CA LEU A 55 -3.42 -1.67 -3.99
C LEU A 55 -4.28 -2.02 -2.76
N GLY A 56 -3.82 -2.92 -1.88
CA GLY A 56 -4.50 -3.27 -0.63
C GLY A 56 -4.55 -2.11 0.35
N SER A 57 -3.42 -1.43 0.56
CA SER A 57 -3.33 -0.21 1.39
C SER A 57 -4.16 0.94 0.84
N ALA A 58 -4.32 1.03 -0.48
CA ALA A 58 -5.17 2.00 -1.14
C ALA A 58 -6.67 1.63 -1.09
N GLY A 59 -7.03 0.44 -0.56
CA GLY A 59 -8.39 -0.07 -0.59
C GLY A 59 -8.90 -0.39 -2.00
N LEU A 60 -7.98 -0.59 -2.95
CA LEU A 60 -8.24 -0.92 -4.36
C LEU A 60 -8.13 -2.43 -4.63
N LEU A 61 -8.23 -3.26 -3.59
CA LEU A 61 -8.39 -4.71 -3.70
C LEU A 61 -9.65 -5.15 -2.93
N PRO A 62 -10.66 -5.75 -3.59
CA PRO A 62 -10.78 -5.91 -5.05
C PRO A 62 -10.86 -4.57 -5.77
N GLU A 63 -10.45 -4.56 -7.05
CA GLU A 63 -10.41 -3.34 -7.85
C GLU A 63 -11.80 -2.70 -8.00
N PRO A 64 -11.97 -1.39 -7.76
CA PRO A 64 -13.22 -0.70 -8.04
C PRO A 64 -13.58 -0.77 -9.53
N GLN A 65 -14.88 -0.73 -9.83
CA GLN A 65 -15.34 -0.68 -11.21
C GLN A 65 -14.78 0.57 -11.92
N ARG A 66 -14.27 0.38 -13.14
CA ARG A 66 -13.72 1.44 -13.99
C ARG A 66 -14.69 1.79 -15.11
N ASP A 67 -15.74 2.52 -14.77
CA ASP A 67 -16.66 3.05 -15.79
C ASP A 67 -15.93 4.07 -16.69
N PRO A 68 -16.51 4.51 -17.82
CA PRO A 68 -15.99 5.68 -18.54
C PRO A 68 -15.93 6.91 -17.62
N VAL A 69 -14.89 7.74 -17.77
CA VAL A 69 -14.74 8.96 -16.97
C VAL A 69 -15.71 10.06 -17.44
N SER A 70 -16.53 10.59 -16.54
CA SER A 70 -17.28 11.82 -16.80
C SER A 70 -16.36 13.03 -16.66
N VAL A 71 -16.39 13.93 -17.64
CA VAL A 71 -15.53 15.13 -17.64
C VAL A 71 -16.33 16.38 -17.95
N TYR A 72 -16.17 17.39 -17.10
CA TYR A 72 -16.86 18.67 -17.19
C TYR A 72 -15.84 19.78 -17.47
N THR A 73 -15.77 20.22 -18.73
CA THR A 73 -14.90 21.36 -19.08
C THR A 73 -15.56 22.66 -18.59
N ILE A 74 -14.86 23.41 -17.75
CA ILE A 74 -15.35 24.67 -17.18
C ILE A 74 -14.90 25.85 -18.02
N ARG A 75 -13.63 25.86 -18.42
CA ARG A 75 -13.04 26.96 -19.17
C ARG A 75 -12.04 26.45 -20.20
N ARG A 76 -11.93 27.19 -21.30
CA ARG A 76 -10.90 27.03 -22.33
C ARG A 76 -10.29 28.39 -22.58
N THR A 77 -8.98 28.51 -22.45
CA THR A 77 -8.25 29.75 -22.72
C THR A 77 -7.19 29.46 -23.78
N ARG A 78 -7.24 30.22 -24.87
CA ARG A 78 -6.29 30.10 -25.98
C ARG A 78 -5.24 31.19 -25.85
N HIS A 79 -3.98 30.79 -25.81
CA HIS A 79 -2.81 31.66 -25.90
C HIS A 79 -2.15 31.49 -27.28
N ASP A 80 -1.10 32.26 -27.56
CA ASP A 80 -0.42 32.25 -28.86
C ASP A 80 0.15 30.86 -29.20
N ARG A 81 0.91 30.25 -28.28
CA ARG A 81 1.62 28.98 -28.51
C ARG A 81 0.98 27.74 -27.88
N TYR A 82 0.05 27.93 -26.95
CA TYR A 82 -0.60 26.84 -26.20
C TYR A 82 -2.03 27.23 -25.84
N SER A 83 -2.78 26.27 -25.32
CA SER A 83 -4.09 26.49 -24.72
C SER A 83 -4.18 25.79 -23.37
N THR A 84 -5.05 26.29 -22.51
CA THR A 84 -5.41 25.66 -21.24
C THR A 84 -6.88 25.29 -21.21
N GLN A 85 -7.19 24.22 -20.48
CA GLN A 85 -8.56 23.79 -20.20
C GLN A 85 -8.67 23.50 -18.70
N SER A 86 -9.47 24.27 -17.96
CA SER A 86 -9.84 23.90 -16.60
C SER A 86 -11.09 23.03 -16.63
N LEU A 87 -11.06 21.92 -15.91
CA LEU A 87 -12.09 20.90 -15.96
C LEU A 87 -12.22 20.16 -14.62
N ARG A 88 -13.33 19.45 -14.46
CA ARG A 88 -13.50 18.45 -13.39
C ARG A 88 -13.64 17.06 -13.97
N ILE A 89 -12.99 16.08 -13.32
CA ILE A 89 -13.05 14.66 -13.69
C ILE A 89 -13.76 13.91 -12.56
N GLU A 90 -14.84 13.20 -12.89
CA GLU A 90 -15.51 12.30 -11.96
C GLU A 90 -14.73 10.98 -11.85
N THR A 91 -14.08 10.80 -10.71
CA THR A 91 -13.20 9.64 -10.46
C THR A 91 -13.93 8.52 -9.71
N LEU A 92 -14.87 8.89 -8.84
CA LEU A 92 -15.91 8.06 -8.24
C LEU A 92 -17.24 8.82 -8.35
N PRO A 93 -18.40 8.16 -8.27
CA PRO A 93 -19.69 8.86 -8.30
C PRO A 93 -19.71 10.03 -7.31
N GLY A 94 -19.88 11.25 -7.83
CA GLY A 94 -19.86 12.53 -7.12
C GLY A 94 -18.47 13.05 -6.69
N LEU A 95 -17.40 12.24 -6.73
CA LEU A 95 -16.03 12.69 -6.45
C LEU A 95 -15.44 13.36 -7.70
N LEU A 96 -15.51 14.69 -7.74
CA LEU A 96 -15.08 15.51 -8.85
C LEU A 96 -13.73 16.16 -8.56
N VAL A 97 -12.67 15.66 -9.19
CA VAL A 97 -11.30 16.19 -9.07
C VAL A 97 -11.13 17.36 -10.03
N GLY A 98 -10.70 18.51 -9.54
CA GLY A 98 -10.31 19.64 -10.39
C GLY A 98 -8.98 19.39 -11.10
N ALA A 99 -8.89 19.79 -12.36
CA ALA A 99 -7.68 19.65 -13.15
C ALA A 99 -7.52 20.76 -14.19
N THR A 100 -6.28 20.96 -14.62
CA THR A 100 -5.92 21.79 -15.77
C THR A 100 -5.18 20.97 -16.80
N VAL A 101 -5.65 21.00 -18.03
CA VAL A 101 -4.93 20.49 -19.21
C VAL A 101 -4.23 21.64 -19.89
N TYR A 102 -2.94 21.49 -20.15
CA TYR A 102 -2.13 22.36 -20.99
C TYR A 102 -1.85 21.60 -22.29
N HIS A 103 -2.13 22.20 -23.43
CA HIS A 103 -1.95 21.50 -24.71
C HIS A 103 -1.51 22.43 -25.83
N PRO A 104 -0.85 21.90 -26.88
CA PRO A 104 -0.52 22.66 -28.08
C PRO A 104 -1.80 23.13 -28.78
N ASN A 105 -1.72 24.25 -29.51
CA ASN A 105 -2.83 24.74 -30.32
C ASN A 105 -3.12 23.85 -31.54
N ASP A 106 -2.13 23.10 -32.01
CA ASP A 106 -2.28 22.11 -33.08
C ASP A 106 -2.96 20.85 -32.53
N THR A 107 -4.24 20.69 -32.82
CA THR A 107 -5.05 19.51 -32.44
C THR A 107 -5.12 18.45 -33.54
N THR A 108 -4.44 18.66 -34.68
CA THR A 108 -4.43 17.71 -35.81
C THR A 108 -3.48 16.54 -35.56
N LYS A 109 -2.49 16.74 -34.68
CA LYS A 109 -1.52 15.73 -34.28
C LYS A 109 -1.92 15.09 -32.96
N ARG A 110 -1.45 13.85 -32.77
CA ARG A 110 -1.44 13.18 -31.47
C ARG A 110 -0.12 13.44 -30.77
N TRP A 111 -0.20 14.06 -29.60
CA TRP A 111 0.94 14.45 -28.79
C TRP A 111 1.18 13.44 -27.67
N PRO A 112 2.42 13.28 -27.16
CA PRO A 112 2.62 12.56 -25.91
C PRO A 112 1.88 13.24 -24.76
N GLY A 113 1.37 12.42 -23.84
CA GLY A 113 0.79 12.89 -22.59
C GLY A 113 1.84 13.02 -21.49
N VAL A 114 1.67 13.98 -20.57
CA VAL A 114 2.46 14.07 -19.33
C VAL A 114 1.55 14.33 -18.13
N LEU A 115 1.60 13.44 -17.15
CA LEU A 115 0.89 13.55 -15.88
C LEU A 115 1.73 14.35 -14.88
N LEU A 116 1.13 15.37 -14.25
CA LEU A 116 1.78 16.31 -13.33
C LEU A 116 1.13 16.29 -11.93
N PRO A 117 1.24 15.20 -11.16
CA PRO A 117 0.85 15.23 -9.75
C PRO A 117 1.69 16.27 -9.00
N HIS A 118 1.04 17.20 -8.29
CA HIS A 118 1.74 18.24 -7.54
C HIS A 118 2.19 17.77 -6.16
N GLY A 119 3.19 18.42 -5.57
CA GLY A 119 3.58 18.23 -4.17
C GLY A 119 2.84 19.14 -3.19
N HIS A 120 3.18 19.05 -1.91
CA HIS A 120 2.57 19.78 -0.77
C HIS A 120 2.98 21.26 -0.67
N TRP A 121 3.16 21.93 -1.80
CA TRP A 121 3.26 23.39 -1.80
C TRP A 121 1.88 24.01 -1.51
N LYS A 122 1.90 25.21 -0.90
CA LYS A 122 0.71 25.83 -0.31
C LYS A 122 -0.46 25.97 -1.28
N ARG A 123 -0.18 26.28 -2.54
CA ARG A 123 -1.21 26.53 -3.56
C ARG A 123 -1.49 25.34 -4.48
N GLY A 124 -0.95 24.16 -4.18
CA GLY A 124 -1.20 22.94 -4.94
C GLY A 124 -0.84 23.08 -6.42
N ARG A 125 -1.76 22.73 -7.32
CA ARG A 125 -1.52 22.77 -8.77
C ARG A 125 -1.46 24.17 -9.39
N VAL A 126 -1.78 25.22 -8.63
CA VAL A 126 -1.63 26.62 -9.08
C VAL A 126 -0.45 27.32 -8.42
N GLU A 127 0.40 26.58 -7.69
CA GLU A 127 1.64 27.14 -7.14
C GLU A 127 2.56 27.63 -8.27
N ASN A 128 3.07 28.85 -8.13
CA ASN A 128 3.92 29.52 -9.11
C ASN A 128 5.01 30.35 -8.40
N LEU A 129 5.96 29.65 -7.77
CA LEU A 129 7.13 30.21 -7.11
C LEU A 129 8.41 29.86 -7.89
N PRO A 130 9.52 30.60 -7.72
CA PRO A 130 10.80 30.25 -8.34
C PRO A 130 11.27 28.82 -8.02
N SER A 131 11.04 28.38 -6.78
CA SER A 131 11.39 27.03 -6.32
C SER A 131 10.46 25.95 -6.87
N TYR A 132 9.24 26.29 -7.29
CA TYR A 132 8.26 25.33 -7.80
C TYR A 132 7.12 26.03 -8.54
N SER A 133 6.90 25.66 -9.80
CA SER A 133 5.77 26.17 -10.58
C SER A 133 5.15 25.08 -11.44
N VAL A 134 3.91 24.69 -11.10
CA VAL A 134 3.12 23.75 -11.90
C VAL A 134 2.63 24.40 -13.21
N PRO A 135 2.15 25.66 -13.23
CA PRO A 135 1.79 26.32 -14.47
C PRO A 135 2.97 26.47 -15.41
N ALA A 136 4.16 26.86 -14.92
CA ALA A 136 5.34 26.94 -15.77
C ALA A 136 5.71 25.59 -16.39
N LEU A 137 5.65 24.51 -15.59
CA LEU A 137 5.89 23.15 -16.08
C LEU A 137 4.88 22.74 -17.16
N GLY A 138 3.59 22.91 -16.90
CA GLY A 138 2.52 22.54 -17.84
C GLY A 138 2.55 23.33 -19.14
N ILE A 139 2.76 24.65 -19.06
CA ILE A 139 2.81 25.54 -20.23
C ILE A 139 4.04 25.27 -21.08
N ASN A 140 5.20 25.09 -20.45
CA ASN A 140 6.42 24.77 -21.20
C ASN A 140 6.35 23.41 -21.88
N LEU A 141 5.73 22.41 -21.25
CA LEU A 141 5.45 21.14 -21.91
C LEU A 141 4.48 21.32 -23.08
N ALA A 142 3.41 22.10 -22.93
CA ALA A 142 2.51 22.40 -24.05
C ALA A 142 3.23 23.08 -25.21
N MET A 143 4.11 24.06 -24.94
CA MET A 143 4.92 24.73 -25.97
C MET A 143 5.95 23.81 -26.66
N GLN A 144 6.32 22.69 -26.03
CA GLN A 144 7.20 21.65 -26.56
C GLN A 144 6.45 20.54 -27.33
N GLY A 145 5.12 20.58 -27.38
CA GLY A 145 4.33 19.55 -28.07
C GLY A 145 3.86 18.41 -27.16
N TYR A 146 3.55 18.69 -25.90
CA TYR A 146 2.97 17.71 -24.98
C TYR A 146 1.56 18.10 -24.56
N VAL A 147 0.68 17.12 -24.36
CA VAL A 147 -0.57 17.34 -23.58
C VAL A 147 -0.25 17.05 -22.12
N ALA A 148 -0.12 18.09 -21.31
CA ALA A 148 0.18 17.97 -19.90
C ALA A 148 -1.08 18.16 -19.05
N ILE A 149 -1.24 17.39 -17.97
CA ILE A 149 -2.36 17.56 -17.03
C ILE A 149 -1.86 17.62 -15.59
N ALA A 150 -2.30 18.64 -14.86
CA ALA A 150 -2.16 18.72 -13.41
C ALA A 150 -3.56 18.64 -12.78
N TRP A 151 -3.68 17.94 -11.65
CA TRP A 151 -4.95 17.77 -10.94
C TRP A 151 -4.75 17.92 -9.45
N ASP A 152 -5.83 18.23 -8.73
CA ASP A 152 -5.80 18.46 -7.30
C ASP A 152 -5.52 17.17 -6.50
N MET A 153 -4.67 17.29 -5.50
CA MET A 153 -4.75 16.48 -4.29
C MET A 153 -6.09 16.71 -3.57
N LEU A 154 -6.54 15.74 -2.76
CA LEU A 154 -7.69 15.96 -1.90
C LEU A 154 -7.44 17.13 -0.95
N GLY A 155 -8.42 17.98 -0.67
CA GLY A 155 -8.24 19.12 0.24
C GLY A 155 -7.55 20.33 -0.39
N TYR A 156 -7.14 20.26 -1.66
CA TYR A 156 -6.56 21.37 -2.40
C TYR A 156 -7.54 21.94 -3.41
N ASN A 157 -7.40 23.25 -3.66
CA ASN A 157 -8.06 23.99 -4.75
C ASN A 157 -9.55 23.63 -4.93
N ASP A 158 -9.92 23.03 -6.07
CA ASP A 158 -11.30 22.69 -6.44
C ASP A 158 -11.87 21.48 -5.69
N THR A 159 -10.98 20.72 -5.04
CA THR A 159 -11.25 19.49 -4.28
C THR A 159 -11.11 19.72 -2.76
N SER A 160 -11.17 20.99 -2.33
CA SER A 160 -11.03 21.41 -0.93
C SER A 160 -12.19 21.01 -0.01
N THR A 161 -13.32 20.55 -0.55
CA THR A 161 -14.49 20.10 0.24
C THR A 161 -14.27 18.76 0.95
N ILE A 162 -13.22 18.02 0.59
CA ILE A 162 -12.81 16.77 1.24
C ILE A 162 -11.48 17.03 1.94
N SER A 163 -11.40 16.76 3.23
CA SER A 163 -10.16 16.93 4.01
C SER A 163 -8.99 16.17 3.40
N HIS A 164 -7.79 16.75 3.46
CA HIS A 164 -6.54 16.06 3.16
C HIS A 164 -6.08 15.13 4.29
N ASP A 165 -6.69 15.25 5.47
CA ASP A 165 -6.29 14.54 6.68
C ASP A 165 -7.50 13.84 7.32
N PHE A 166 -7.57 12.52 7.13
CA PHE A 166 -8.50 11.64 7.81
C PHE A 166 -7.89 10.24 7.96
N SER A 167 -8.05 9.65 9.15
CA SER A 167 -7.44 8.36 9.49
C SER A 167 -8.10 7.67 10.69
N GLY A 168 -9.38 7.97 10.94
CA GLY A 168 -10.12 7.37 12.05
C GLY A 168 -10.21 5.84 11.95
N TRP A 169 -10.55 5.20 13.07
CA TRP A 169 -10.56 3.73 13.13
C TRP A 169 -11.55 3.10 12.13
N ARG A 170 -12.68 3.75 11.85
CA ARG A 170 -13.61 3.26 10.82
C ARG A 170 -12.97 3.33 9.43
N GLU A 171 -12.37 4.46 9.10
CA GLU A 171 -11.65 4.67 7.86
C GLU A 171 -10.55 3.62 7.66
N GLN A 172 -9.80 3.31 8.73
CA GLN A 172 -8.79 2.25 8.73
C GLN A 172 -9.37 0.87 8.44
N LEU A 173 -10.49 0.46 9.07
CA LEU A 173 -11.13 -0.84 8.80
C LEU A 173 -11.55 -0.99 7.33
N TRP A 174 -11.92 0.11 6.69
CA TRP A 174 -12.38 0.15 5.30
C TRP A 174 -11.29 0.51 4.29
N ALA A 175 -10.02 0.61 4.72
CA ALA A 175 -8.91 1.08 3.90
C ALA A 175 -9.26 2.37 3.11
N PHE A 176 -10.08 3.23 3.70
CA PHE A 176 -10.49 4.50 3.14
C PHE A 176 -9.52 5.56 3.66
N ASN A 177 -8.64 6.09 2.82
CA ASN A 177 -7.59 7.02 3.23
C ASN A 177 -7.20 7.97 2.09
N PRO A 178 -6.56 9.12 2.40
CA PRO A 178 -6.16 10.10 1.39
C PRO A 178 -5.27 9.53 0.28
N MET A 179 -4.30 8.67 0.63
CA MET A 179 -3.41 8.03 -0.36
C MET A 179 -4.21 7.17 -1.33
N GLY A 180 -5.14 6.35 -0.83
CA GLY A 180 -5.94 5.46 -1.65
C GLY A 180 -6.85 6.19 -2.63
N LEU A 181 -7.52 7.24 -2.16
CA LEU A 181 -8.33 8.09 -3.04
C LEU A 181 -7.47 8.86 -4.05
N GLN A 182 -6.29 9.36 -3.67
CA GLN A 182 -5.39 10.04 -4.61
C GLN A 182 -4.77 9.09 -5.65
N LEU A 183 -4.41 7.86 -5.26
CA LEU A 183 -3.95 6.85 -6.20
C LEU A 183 -5.06 6.49 -7.18
N TRP A 184 -6.29 6.36 -6.71
CA TRP A 184 -7.46 6.17 -7.57
C TRP A 184 -7.66 7.35 -8.51
N ASN A 185 -7.64 8.58 -8.00
CA ASN A 185 -7.73 9.79 -8.83
C ASN A 185 -6.66 9.80 -9.93
N SER A 186 -5.42 9.44 -9.59
CA SER A 186 -4.30 9.35 -10.53
C SER A 186 -4.54 8.31 -11.64
N ILE A 187 -5.09 7.14 -11.29
CA ILE A 187 -5.48 6.10 -12.27
C ILE A 187 -6.59 6.62 -13.19
N ARG A 188 -7.59 7.32 -12.64
CA ARG A 188 -8.75 7.83 -13.39
C ARG A 188 -8.41 9.03 -14.27
N VAL A 189 -7.51 9.89 -13.82
CA VAL A 189 -6.90 10.94 -14.65
C VAL A 189 -6.11 10.31 -15.81
N THR A 190 -5.40 9.20 -15.56
CA THR A 190 -4.73 8.45 -16.62
C THR A 190 -5.74 7.89 -17.65
N ASP A 191 -6.88 7.35 -17.19
CA ASP A 191 -7.96 6.90 -18.08
C ASP A 191 -8.47 8.03 -18.96
N TYR A 192 -8.67 9.23 -18.40
CA TYR A 192 -9.07 10.42 -19.14
C TYR A 192 -8.03 10.84 -20.19
N VAL A 193 -6.76 10.98 -19.81
CA VAL A 193 -5.72 11.42 -20.74
C VAL A 193 -5.62 10.49 -21.94
N LEU A 194 -5.69 9.19 -21.70
CA LEU A 194 -5.60 8.18 -22.74
C LEU A 194 -6.88 8.08 -23.61
N SER A 195 -8.02 8.60 -23.14
CA SER A 195 -9.24 8.68 -23.95
C SER A 195 -9.28 9.90 -24.87
N ARG A 196 -8.36 10.86 -24.72
CA ARG A 196 -8.36 12.07 -25.54
C ARG A 196 -7.91 11.80 -26.98
N PRO A 197 -8.55 12.39 -27.99
CA PRO A 197 -8.19 12.17 -29.40
C PRO A 197 -6.85 12.79 -29.80
N ASP A 198 -6.38 13.81 -29.08
CA ASP A 198 -5.13 14.54 -29.31
C ASP A 198 -3.93 13.95 -28.55
N VAL A 199 -4.09 12.80 -27.87
CA VAL A 199 -3.03 12.11 -27.14
C VAL A 199 -2.65 10.80 -27.85
N ASP A 200 -1.34 10.52 -27.96
CA ASP A 200 -0.83 9.22 -28.35
C ASP A 200 -0.76 8.30 -27.11
N PRO A 201 -1.61 7.25 -27.03
CA PRO A 201 -1.70 6.41 -25.84
C PRO A 201 -0.43 5.58 -25.57
N ARG A 202 0.52 5.52 -26.52
CA ARG A 202 1.79 4.81 -26.37
C ARG A 202 2.90 5.69 -25.78
N ARG A 203 2.65 6.98 -25.58
CA ARG A 203 3.65 7.97 -25.16
C ARG A 203 3.12 8.77 -23.98
N LEU A 204 3.24 8.21 -22.77
CA LEU A 204 2.74 8.81 -21.55
C LEU A 204 3.83 8.90 -20.48
N GLY A 205 4.21 10.11 -20.10
CA GLY A 205 5.13 10.39 -18.99
C GLY A 205 4.40 10.72 -17.69
N CYS A 206 5.09 10.58 -16.56
CA CYS A 206 4.61 11.08 -15.26
C CYS A 206 5.76 11.72 -14.46
N THR A 207 5.55 12.93 -13.94
CA THR A 207 6.54 13.64 -13.14
C THR A 207 5.88 14.54 -12.10
N GLY A 208 6.46 14.57 -10.91
CA GLY A 208 6.03 15.42 -9.81
C GLY A 208 7.15 15.52 -8.78
N ALA A 209 7.06 16.51 -7.89
CA ALA A 209 8.06 16.74 -6.84
C ALA A 209 7.50 16.49 -5.44
N SER A 210 8.35 16.03 -4.51
CA SER A 210 7.98 15.79 -3.11
C SER A 210 6.79 14.81 -3.01
N GLY A 211 5.67 15.15 -2.36
CA GLY A 211 4.45 14.35 -2.39
C GLY A 211 3.94 14.01 -3.81
N GLY A 212 4.19 14.86 -4.82
CA GLY A 212 3.90 14.58 -6.22
C GLY A 212 4.80 13.47 -6.81
N ALA A 213 6.04 13.36 -6.31
CA ALA A 213 6.92 12.24 -6.65
C ALA A 213 6.47 10.94 -5.94
N THR A 214 5.97 11.02 -4.69
CA THR A 214 5.32 9.88 -4.02
C THR A 214 4.13 9.36 -4.85
N GLN A 215 3.26 10.26 -5.33
CA GLN A 215 2.18 9.89 -6.25
C GLN A 215 2.72 9.29 -7.55
N THR A 216 3.78 9.87 -8.13
CA THR A 216 4.42 9.36 -9.36
C THR A 216 4.90 7.92 -9.21
N ILE A 217 5.61 7.58 -8.12
CA ILE A 217 6.15 6.22 -7.92
C ILE A 217 5.05 5.22 -7.58
N LEU A 218 4.01 5.63 -6.82
CA LEU A 218 2.87 4.74 -6.52
C LEU A 218 2.03 4.46 -7.78
N LEU A 219 1.73 5.49 -8.56
CA LEU A 219 0.99 5.34 -9.81
C LEU A 219 1.75 4.46 -10.80
N THR A 220 3.03 4.72 -11.02
CA THR A 220 3.84 3.92 -11.96
C THR A 220 4.04 2.48 -11.50
N ALA A 221 4.07 2.21 -10.19
CA ALA A 221 4.10 0.86 -9.65
C ALA A 221 2.82 0.04 -9.98
N VAL A 222 1.66 0.71 -10.05
CA VAL A 222 0.36 0.06 -10.29
C VAL A 222 -0.20 0.26 -11.70
N ASP A 223 0.39 1.12 -12.53
CA ASP A 223 -0.10 1.37 -13.89
C ASP A 223 1.04 1.25 -14.92
N SER A 224 0.94 0.22 -15.76
CA SER A 224 1.94 -0.07 -16.80
C SER A 224 1.80 0.82 -18.04
N ARG A 225 0.73 1.60 -18.16
CA ARG A 225 0.48 2.47 -19.33
C ARG A 225 1.41 3.68 -19.37
N ILE A 226 1.96 4.07 -18.22
CA ILE A 226 2.97 5.13 -18.13
C ILE A 226 4.28 4.57 -18.65
N THR A 227 4.84 5.18 -19.69
CA THR A 227 6.00 4.64 -20.41
C THR A 227 7.33 5.20 -19.92
N CYS A 228 7.36 6.36 -19.26
CA CYS A 228 8.54 6.88 -18.55
C CYS A 228 8.15 7.72 -17.32
N SER A 229 9.05 7.86 -16.35
CA SER A 229 8.78 8.67 -15.15
C SER A 229 9.96 9.49 -14.68
N ALA A 230 9.67 10.63 -14.04
CA ALA A 230 10.68 11.46 -13.39
C ALA A 230 10.19 11.91 -12.00
N PRO A 231 10.34 11.07 -10.96
CA PRO A 231 10.10 11.48 -9.59
C PRO A 231 11.20 12.46 -9.13
N VAL A 232 10.78 13.64 -8.66
CA VAL A 232 11.68 14.73 -8.26
C VAL A 232 11.73 14.84 -6.74
N ASN A 233 12.95 14.77 -6.17
CA ASN A 233 13.23 15.11 -4.77
C ASN A 233 12.43 14.32 -3.73
N MET A 234 12.19 13.01 -3.95
CA MET A 234 11.46 12.17 -2.98
C MET A 234 12.04 10.77 -2.73
N VAL A 235 12.56 10.12 -3.77
CA VAL A 235 13.04 8.73 -3.65
C VAL A 235 14.25 8.69 -2.72
N SER A 236 14.05 8.15 -1.52
CA SER A 236 15.07 8.06 -0.46
C SER A 236 14.94 6.76 0.32
N GLY A 237 16.07 6.21 0.77
CA GLY A 237 16.14 5.11 1.73
C GLY A 237 15.98 5.55 3.19
N SER A 238 16.00 6.85 3.45
CA SER A 238 16.00 7.44 4.80
C SER A 238 14.82 8.35 5.13
N TYR A 239 13.98 8.67 4.14
CA TYR A 239 12.75 9.43 4.32
C TYR A 239 11.69 8.93 3.34
N GLN A 240 10.49 8.68 3.83
CA GLN A 240 9.44 7.99 3.07
C GLN A 240 8.21 8.85 2.76
N GLY A 241 8.10 10.01 3.41
CA GLY A 241 6.90 10.85 3.45
C GLY A 241 6.57 11.20 4.90
N ALA A 242 5.67 12.15 5.10
CA ALA A 242 5.16 12.46 6.43
C ALA A 242 3.73 13.01 6.42
N ASP A 243 2.99 12.71 5.36
CA ASP A 243 1.65 13.20 5.12
C ASP A 243 0.65 12.04 4.93
N PRO A 244 -0.64 12.18 5.33
CA PRO A 244 -1.64 11.13 5.18
C PRO A 244 -1.78 10.59 3.75
N CYS A 245 -1.52 11.40 2.73
CA CYS A 245 -1.59 10.97 1.34
C CYS A 245 -0.37 10.17 0.87
N GLU A 246 0.67 10.07 1.70
CA GLU A 246 1.90 9.31 1.45
C GLU A 246 2.02 8.06 2.33
N GLU A 247 1.26 8.00 3.43
CA GLU A 247 1.48 7.09 4.55
C GLU A 247 0.23 6.27 4.92
N ALA A 248 -0.37 5.57 3.96
CA ALA A 248 -1.48 4.69 4.27
C ALA A 248 -1.06 3.49 5.16
N PRO A 249 -1.98 2.99 6.01
CA PRO A 249 -1.78 1.73 6.72
C PRO A 249 -1.36 0.58 5.79
N ASN A 250 -0.49 -0.29 6.28
CA ASN A 250 0.13 -1.42 5.58
C ASN A 250 1.04 -1.08 4.39
N LEU A 251 1.22 0.20 4.03
CA LEU A 251 1.92 0.59 2.79
C LEU A 251 3.41 0.23 2.84
N ARG A 252 4.09 0.47 3.97
CA ARG A 252 5.55 0.38 4.14
C ARG A 252 6.03 -0.85 4.91
N LEU A 253 5.18 -1.87 5.03
CA LEU A 253 5.57 -3.11 5.70
C LEU A 253 6.73 -3.79 4.95
N GLY A 254 7.93 -3.69 5.51
CA GLY A 254 9.16 -4.25 4.96
C GLY A 254 9.51 -3.75 3.56
N THR A 255 9.17 -2.50 3.21
CA THR A 255 9.45 -1.87 1.91
C THR A 255 9.66 -0.36 2.05
N ASN A 256 10.12 0.30 1.00
CA ASN A 256 10.43 1.74 0.98
C ASN A 256 10.26 2.35 -0.43
N ASN A 257 10.52 3.66 -0.56
CA ASN A 257 10.40 4.44 -1.80
C ASN A 257 11.34 3.95 -2.90
N VAL A 258 12.51 3.43 -2.53
CA VAL A 258 13.49 2.90 -3.48
C VAL A 258 12.94 1.64 -4.15
N GLU A 259 12.31 0.74 -3.39
CA GLU A 259 11.67 -0.46 -3.93
C GLU A 259 10.44 -0.09 -4.79
N PHE A 260 9.61 0.88 -4.38
CA PHE A 260 8.49 1.36 -5.21
C PHE A 260 8.96 1.99 -6.51
N ALA A 261 9.97 2.86 -6.49
CA ALA A 261 10.56 3.42 -7.70
C ALA A 261 11.16 2.33 -8.61
N SER A 262 11.80 1.31 -8.01
CA SER A 262 12.36 0.17 -8.75
C SER A 262 11.31 -0.63 -9.53
N MET A 263 10.02 -0.60 -9.12
CA MET A 263 8.93 -1.25 -9.85
C MET A 263 8.70 -0.65 -11.25
N MET A 264 9.25 0.54 -11.53
CA MET A 264 9.25 1.11 -12.88
C MET A 264 10.04 0.26 -13.87
N ALA A 265 11.04 -0.49 -13.42
CA ALA A 265 11.87 -1.34 -14.27
C ALA A 265 11.02 -2.32 -15.12
N PRO A 266 11.32 -2.48 -16.42
CA PRO A 266 12.42 -1.88 -17.17
C PRO A 266 12.02 -0.61 -17.96
N ARG A 267 11.07 0.21 -17.49
CA ARG A 267 10.68 1.45 -18.18
C ARG A 267 11.63 2.61 -17.81
N PRO A 268 11.92 3.56 -18.72
CA PRO A 268 12.79 4.70 -18.42
C PRO A 268 12.41 5.48 -17.17
N MET A 269 13.41 5.85 -16.35
CA MET A 269 13.21 6.68 -15.15
C MET A 269 14.36 7.66 -14.93
N LEU A 270 14.02 8.93 -14.67
CA LEU A 270 14.96 9.95 -14.18
C LEU A 270 14.73 10.22 -12.69
N LEU A 271 15.72 9.93 -11.86
CA LEU A 271 15.72 10.37 -10.46
C LEU A 271 16.30 11.79 -10.41
N VAL A 272 15.49 12.78 -10.04
CA VAL A 272 16.00 14.12 -9.74
C VAL A 272 16.19 14.23 -8.22
N SER A 273 17.33 14.76 -7.80
CA SER A 273 17.73 14.82 -6.38
C SER A 273 18.50 16.10 -6.09
N CYS A 274 18.47 16.55 -4.84
CA CYS A 274 19.10 17.77 -4.38
C CYS A 274 19.97 17.54 -3.13
N THR A 275 21.02 18.36 -2.94
CA THR A 275 21.93 18.30 -1.78
C THR A 275 21.24 18.73 -0.47
N GLY A 276 20.29 19.66 -0.54
CA GLY A 276 19.61 20.25 0.62
C GLY A 276 18.53 19.37 1.28
N ASP A 277 18.09 18.28 0.65
CA ASP A 277 16.97 17.47 1.17
C ASP A 277 17.34 16.00 1.47
N TRP A 278 16.33 15.17 1.73
CA TRP A 278 16.49 13.75 2.05
C TRP A 278 16.98 12.89 0.86
N THR A 279 17.05 13.45 -0.34
CA THR A 279 17.58 12.82 -1.55
C THR A 279 19.07 13.07 -1.77
N ARG A 280 19.75 13.78 -0.86
CA ARG A 280 21.19 14.10 -0.96
C ARG A 280 22.11 12.92 -1.25
N ASN A 281 21.75 11.72 -0.79
CA ASN A 281 22.55 10.51 -0.97
C ASN A 281 22.21 9.74 -2.27
N THR A 282 21.25 10.21 -3.07
CA THR A 282 20.75 9.52 -4.26
C THR A 282 21.86 9.07 -5.20
N PRO A 283 22.89 9.88 -5.54
CA PRO A 283 23.95 9.45 -6.44
C PRO A 283 24.71 8.21 -5.97
N GLY A 284 24.90 8.06 -4.65
CA GLY A 284 25.70 7.00 -4.04
C GLY A 284 24.89 5.84 -3.45
N VAL A 285 23.60 6.04 -3.15
CA VAL A 285 22.79 5.09 -2.38
C VAL A 285 21.57 4.63 -3.17
N GLU A 286 20.59 5.50 -3.41
CA GLU A 286 19.31 5.13 -4.03
C GLU A 286 19.45 4.85 -5.52
N TYR A 287 20.18 5.67 -6.28
CA TYR A 287 20.36 5.47 -7.71
C TYR A 287 21.08 4.15 -8.02
N PRO A 288 22.24 3.82 -7.40
CA PRO A 288 22.88 2.53 -7.61
C PRO A 288 22.00 1.34 -7.19
N ALA A 289 21.17 1.48 -6.15
CA ALA A 289 20.25 0.43 -5.73
C ALA A 289 19.17 0.15 -6.78
N ILE A 290 18.55 1.19 -7.33
CA ILE A 290 17.56 1.05 -8.40
C ILE A 290 18.23 0.53 -9.68
N GLN A 291 19.43 1.01 -10.00
CA GLN A 291 20.19 0.55 -11.17
C GLN A 291 20.48 -0.96 -11.11
N ARG A 292 20.76 -1.52 -9.92
CA ARG A 292 20.91 -2.98 -9.74
C ARG A 292 19.65 -3.76 -10.12
N VAL A 293 18.45 -3.23 -9.84
CA VAL A 293 17.20 -3.84 -10.29
C VAL A 293 17.08 -3.77 -11.81
N TYR A 294 17.38 -2.63 -12.43
CA TYR A 294 17.36 -2.49 -13.89
C TYR A 294 18.38 -3.42 -14.59
N LYS A 295 19.52 -3.72 -13.96
CA LYS A 295 20.49 -4.72 -14.46
C LYS A 295 19.89 -6.12 -14.60
N LEU A 296 18.93 -6.51 -13.77
CA LEU A 296 18.22 -7.80 -13.90
C LEU A 296 17.43 -7.92 -15.21
N TYR A 297 17.14 -6.78 -15.84
CA TYR A 297 16.45 -6.70 -17.14
C TYR A 297 17.40 -6.40 -18.30
N ASN A 298 18.71 -6.33 -18.07
CA ASN A 298 19.70 -5.84 -19.03
C ASN A 298 19.39 -4.41 -19.52
N ARG A 299 18.83 -3.56 -18.65
CA ARG A 299 18.40 -2.18 -18.98
C ARG A 299 18.90 -1.13 -18.00
N ALA A 300 20.12 -1.29 -17.47
CA ALA A 300 20.72 -0.34 -16.52
C ALA A 300 20.82 1.09 -17.05
N ASP A 301 20.89 1.24 -18.38
CA ASP A 301 20.93 2.49 -19.14
C ASP A 301 19.63 3.31 -19.06
N LEU A 302 18.51 2.66 -18.72
CA LEU A 302 17.20 3.30 -18.67
C LEU A 302 16.91 4.05 -17.38
N VAL A 303 17.75 3.91 -16.35
CA VAL A 303 17.66 4.72 -15.14
C VAL A 303 18.86 5.64 -15.03
N THR A 304 18.58 6.91 -14.82
CA THR A 304 19.60 7.97 -14.66
C THR A 304 19.29 8.84 -13.45
N ASN A 305 20.29 9.53 -12.94
CA ASN A 305 20.14 10.51 -11.87
C ASN A 305 20.64 11.89 -12.32
N ALA A 306 19.84 12.93 -12.06
CA ALA A 306 20.26 14.31 -12.15
C ALA A 306 20.32 14.88 -10.71
N HIS A 307 21.54 15.21 -10.27
CA HIS A 307 21.81 15.69 -8.92
C HIS A 307 22.18 17.17 -8.96
N PHE A 308 21.53 17.96 -8.11
CA PHE A 308 21.68 19.41 -8.10
C PHE A 308 22.13 19.90 -6.73
N ASP A 309 23.08 20.83 -6.73
CA ASP A 309 23.37 21.61 -5.54
C ASP A 309 22.30 22.69 -5.35
N ALA A 310 21.32 22.37 -4.50
CA ALA A 310 20.11 23.15 -4.29
C ALA A 310 19.35 22.67 -3.04
N GLU A 311 18.51 23.55 -2.50
CA GLU A 311 17.46 23.18 -1.54
C GLU A 311 16.31 22.41 -2.22
N HIS A 312 15.38 21.86 -1.44
CA HIS A 312 14.22 21.14 -1.94
C HIS A 312 13.39 21.96 -2.95
N ASN A 313 13.29 21.51 -4.20
CA ASN A 313 12.67 22.30 -5.27
C ASN A 313 12.07 21.46 -6.42
N TYR A 314 11.46 22.15 -7.39
CA TYR A 314 11.34 21.73 -8.78
C TYR A 314 11.37 23.00 -9.65
N ASP A 315 12.51 23.70 -9.52
CA ASP A 315 12.88 24.97 -10.16
C ASP A 315 13.16 24.83 -11.67
N ARG A 316 13.53 25.91 -12.34
CA ARG A 316 13.85 25.90 -13.78
C ARG A 316 14.96 24.90 -14.14
N ARG A 317 16.00 24.74 -13.30
CA ARG A 317 17.14 23.86 -13.58
C ARG A 317 16.74 22.38 -13.53
N THR A 318 16.00 22.00 -12.50
CA THR A 318 15.46 20.64 -12.36
C THR A 318 14.40 20.34 -13.43
N ARG A 319 13.52 21.30 -13.77
CA ARG A 319 12.60 21.20 -14.92
C ARG A 319 13.33 20.98 -16.24
N SER A 320 14.41 21.70 -16.52
CA SER A 320 15.23 21.49 -17.73
C SER A 320 15.81 20.08 -17.83
N ALA A 321 16.17 19.42 -16.72
CA ALA A 321 16.58 18.02 -16.77
C ALA A 321 15.42 17.08 -17.11
N VAL A 322 14.22 17.36 -16.57
CA VAL A 322 13.02 16.58 -16.89
C VAL A 322 12.57 16.78 -18.34
N TYR A 323 12.60 18.01 -18.88
CA TYR A 323 12.30 18.26 -20.30
C TYR A 323 13.20 17.44 -21.22
N ARG A 324 14.52 17.45 -20.98
CA ARG A 324 15.48 16.65 -21.76
C ARG A 324 15.17 15.16 -21.70
N PHE A 325 14.84 14.65 -20.52
CA PHE A 325 14.45 13.25 -20.34
C PHE A 325 13.16 12.90 -21.09
N LEU A 326 12.13 13.75 -21.00
CA LEU A 326 10.86 13.55 -21.71
C LEU A 326 11.05 13.67 -23.23
N GLY A 327 11.89 14.60 -23.71
CA GLY A 327 12.27 14.73 -25.12
C GLY A 327 12.87 13.43 -25.64
N LYS A 328 13.84 12.89 -24.91
CA LYS A 328 14.50 11.62 -25.21
C LYS A 328 13.53 10.46 -25.34
N TYR A 329 12.61 10.27 -24.40
CA TYR A 329 11.80 9.04 -24.32
C TYR A 329 10.39 9.14 -24.91
N LEU A 330 9.83 10.34 -25.06
CA LEU A 330 8.49 10.55 -25.62
C LEU A 330 8.52 11.21 -27.00
N MET A 331 9.58 11.95 -27.33
CA MET A 331 9.72 12.61 -28.64
C MET A 331 10.84 12.02 -29.50
N ASN A 332 11.63 11.07 -28.95
CA ASN A 332 12.84 10.54 -29.58
C ASN A 332 13.85 11.64 -29.94
N ASP A 333 13.91 12.70 -29.12
CA ASP A 333 14.82 13.82 -29.29
C ASP A 333 15.92 13.78 -28.22
N GLN A 334 17.10 13.30 -28.61
CA GLN A 334 18.26 13.21 -27.71
C GLN A 334 18.98 14.56 -27.51
N GLY A 335 18.72 15.53 -28.39
CA GLY A 335 19.42 16.82 -28.46
C GLY A 335 18.57 17.99 -28.02
N LEU A 336 17.43 17.75 -27.36
CA LEU A 336 16.51 18.80 -26.94
C LEU A 336 17.21 19.79 -26.00
N GLU A 337 17.45 21.01 -26.47
CA GLU A 337 17.93 22.13 -25.66
C GLU A 337 16.81 23.15 -25.47
N TRP A 338 15.86 22.82 -24.59
CA TRP A 338 14.77 23.73 -24.25
C TRP A 338 15.23 24.80 -23.25
N VAL A 339 15.42 26.02 -23.73
CA VAL A 339 15.55 27.20 -22.87
C VAL A 339 14.14 27.61 -22.43
N GLU A 340 13.82 27.39 -21.16
CA GLU A 340 12.50 27.66 -20.61
C GLU A 340 12.19 29.18 -20.65
N PRO A 341 11.27 29.66 -21.50
CA PRO A 341 10.81 31.05 -21.44
C PRO A 341 10.10 31.33 -20.11
N ASP A 342 10.11 32.60 -19.73
CA ASP A 342 9.19 33.08 -18.71
C ASP A 342 7.75 32.91 -19.20
N ILE A 343 6.89 32.47 -18.28
CA ILE A 343 5.46 32.40 -18.56
C ILE A 343 4.83 33.77 -18.26
N PRO A 344 3.79 34.18 -19.01
CA PRO A 344 3.01 35.35 -18.65
C PRO A 344 2.40 35.17 -17.25
N GLU A 345 1.97 36.27 -16.65
CA GLU A 345 1.17 36.20 -15.43
C GLU A 345 -0.13 35.42 -15.72
N ILE A 346 -0.39 34.39 -14.92
CA ILE A 346 -1.56 33.52 -15.08
C ILE A 346 -2.49 33.79 -13.91
N ASN A 347 -3.74 34.11 -14.24
CA ASN A 347 -4.80 34.21 -13.26
C ASN A 347 -5.23 32.80 -12.84
N ASP A 348 -5.35 32.55 -11.53
CA ASP A 348 -5.88 31.32 -10.97
C ASP A 348 -7.22 30.91 -11.58
N GLU A 349 -8.09 31.86 -11.92
CA GLU A 349 -9.38 31.53 -12.52
C GLU A 349 -9.24 30.81 -13.87
N GLU A 350 -8.14 31.02 -14.61
CA GLU A 350 -7.84 30.26 -15.83
C GLU A 350 -7.61 28.79 -15.52
N LEU A 351 -6.96 28.50 -14.39
CA LEU A 351 -6.53 27.16 -14.03
C LEU A 351 -7.59 26.45 -13.18
N LEU A 352 -8.31 27.18 -12.32
CA LEU A 352 -9.33 26.66 -11.40
C LEU A 352 -10.64 26.31 -12.12
N ALA A 353 -11.33 25.31 -11.58
CA ALA A 353 -12.58 24.76 -12.08
C ALA A 353 -13.65 24.82 -10.97
N PRO A 354 -14.07 26.02 -10.53
CA PRO A 354 -14.96 26.17 -9.38
C PRO A 354 -16.32 25.50 -9.63
N PRO A 355 -17.03 25.04 -8.57
CA PRO A 355 -18.29 24.30 -8.72
C PRO A 355 -19.37 25.04 -9.49
N ALA A 356 -19.34 26.39 -9.49
CA ALA A 356 -20.30 27.23 -10.19
C ALA A 356 -20.34 26.98 -11.72
N GLY A 357 -19.29 26.38 -12.30
CA GLY A 357 -19.26 26.02 -13.72
C GLY A 357 -19.85 24.64 -14.05
N LEU A 358 -20.32 23.88 -13.06
CA LEU A 358 -20.87 22.54 -13.26
C LEU A 358 -22.32 22.59 -13.76
N PRO A 359 -22.78 21.56 -14.52
CA PRO A 359 -24.20 21.38 -14.82
C PRO A 359 -25.04 21.30 -13.53
N ALA A 360 -26.27 21.80 -13.56
CA ALA A 360 -27.13 21.88 -12.37
C ALA A 360 -27.44 20.52 -11.70
N ASN A 361 -27.37 19.42 -12.45
CA ASN A 361 -27.58 18.06 -11.94
C ASN A 361 -26.30 17.40 -11.38
N VAL A 362 -25.16 18.10 -11.39
CA VAL A 362 -23.86 17.60 -10.95
C VAL A 362 -23.42 18.36 -9.72
N ARG A 363 -23.31 17.66 -8.58
CA ARG A 363 -22.80 18.23 -7.33
C ARG A 363 -21.58 17.45 -6.84
N PRO A 364 -20.53 18.13 -6.33
CA PRO A 364 -19.47 17.47 -5.58
C PRO A 364 -20.03 16.75 -4.35
N ILE A 365 -19.61 15.51 -4.13
CA ILE A 365 -20.00 14.70 -2.98
C ILE A 365 -19.35 15.22 -1.68
N ALA A 366 -20.09 15.19 -0.58
CA ALA A 366 -19.56 15.49 0.74
C ALA A 366 -18.83 14.27 1.35
N TYR A 367 -17.90 14.51 2.29
CA TYR A 367 -17.11 13.44 2.91
C TYR A 367 -17.96 12.29 3.51
N PRO A 368 -19.01 12.54 4.33
CA PRO A 368 -19.78 11.44 4.91
C PRO A 368 -20.46 10.58 3.85
N GLU A 369 -21.01 11.21 2.80
CA GLU A 369 -21.64 10.51 1.68
C GLU A 369 -20.62 9.67 0.90
N LEU A 370 -19.42 10.21 0.66
CA LEU A 370 -18.34 9.50 -0.01
C LEU A 370 -17.90 8.27 0.77
N PHE A 371 -17.74 8.40 2.09
CA PHE A 371 -17.35 7.27 2.92
C PHE A 371 -18.44 6.20 2.94
N GLU A 372 -19.71 6.57 3.10
CA GLU A 372 -20.83 5.63 3.02
C GLU A 372 -20.92 4.91 1.68
N GLN A 373 -20.75 5.65 0.59
CA GLN A 373 -20.68 5.09 -0.76
C GLN A 373 -19.54 4.08 -0.88
N TRP A 374 -18.35 4.40 -0.36
CA TRP A 374 -17.20 3.50 -0.35
C TRP A 374 -17.49 2.19 0.38
N ARG A 375 -18.12 2.26 1.57
CA ARG A 375 -18.53 1.06 2.33
C ARG A 375 -19.55 0.23 1.56
N ALA A 376 -20.57 0.86 0.98
CA ALA A 376 -21.62 0.18 0.23
C ALA A 376 -21.07 -0.55 -1.01
N VAL A 377 -20.21 0.12 -1.79
CA VAL A 377 -19.53 -0.49 -2.94
C VAL A 377 -18.66 -1.67 -2.49
N SER A 378 -17.90 -1.49 -1.42
CA SER A 378 -17.01 -2.52 -0.87
C SER A 378 -17.77 -3.79 -0.49
N ARG A 379 -18.91 -3.66 0.21
CA ARG A 379 -19.77 -4.78 0.59
C ARG A 379 -20.27 -5.55 -0.63
N ARG A 380 -20.87 -4.85 -1.61
CA ARG A 380 -21.36 -5.46 -2.86
C ARG A 380 -20.26 -6.21 -3.62
N GLN A 381 -19.05 -5.66 -3.68
CA GLN A 381 -17.92 -6.32 -4.32
C GLN A 381 -17.52 -7.61 -3.60
N THR A 382 -17.46 -7.59 -2.27
CA THR A 382 -17.08 -8.78 -1.48
C THR A 382 -18.16 -9.87 -1.47
N GLU A 383 -19.44 -9.47 -1.51
CA GLU A 383 -20.58 -10.40 -1.63
C GLU A 383 -20.54 -11.18 -2.94
N SER A 384 -20.28 -10.48 -4.05
CA SER A 384 -20.19 -11.03 -5.41
C SER A 384 -18.84 -11.66 -5.76
N ALA A 385 -17.80 -11.45 -4.95
CA ALA A 385 -16.47 -11.99 -5.20
C ALA A 385 -16.43 -13.53 -5.15
N SER A 386 -15.59 -14.10 -6.01
CA SER A 386 -15.20 -15.52 -5.91
C SER A 386 -14.47 -15.80 -4.59
N LEU A 387 -14.54 -17.04 -4.10
CA LEU A 387 -13.84 -17.42 -2.86
C LEU A 387 -12.32 -17.19 -2.96
N ALA A 388 -11.73 -17.37 -4.15
CA ALA A 388 -10.31 -17.10 -4.36
C ALA A 388 -10.00 -15.60 -4.25
N ALA A 389 -10.81 -14.74 -4.86
CA ALA A 389 -10.63 -13.29 -4.79
C ALA A 389 -10.85 -12.77 -3.37
N LEU A 390 -11.87 -13.26 -2.67
CA LEU A 390 -12.16 -12.89 -1.28
C LEU A 390 -11.02 -13.32 -0.34
N ARG A 391 -10.50 -14.54 -0.49
CA ARG A 391 -9.34 -15.02 0.26
C ARG A 391 -8.11 -14.16 0.00
N MET A 392 -7.86 -13.79 -1.25
CA MET A 392 -6.75 -12.93 -1.63
C MET A 392 -6.88 -11.52 -1.01
N ALA A 393 -8.08 -10.95 -1.01
CA ALA A 393 -8.34 -9.64 -0.40
C ALA A 393 -8.07 -9.67 1.12
N LEU A 394 -8.60 -10.67 1.83
CA LEU A 394 -8.36 -10.83 3.27
C LEU A 394 -6.88 -11.06 3.57
N ALA A 395 -6.21 -11.95 2.83
CA ALA A 395 -4.79 -12.19 3.02
C ALA A 395 -3.93 -10.93 2.76
N SER A 396 -4.35 -10.08 1.81
CA SER A 396 -3.67 -8.82 1.51
C SER A 396 -3.90 -7.75 2.59
N SER A 397 -5.09 -7.68 3.19
CA SER A 397 -5.35 -6.77 4.33
C SER A 397 -4.64 -7.23 5.60
N LEU A 398 -4.67 -8.53 5.88
CA LEU A 398 -4.02 -9.14 7.04
C LEU A 398 -2.49 -9.20 6.90
N MET A 399 -1.97 -9.04 5.68
CA MET A 399 -0.54 -9.09 5.37
C MET A 399 0.12 -10.40 5.83
N VAL A 400 -0.62 -11.49 5.65
CA VAL A 400 -0.25 -12.85 6.06
C VAL A 400 0.31 -13.66 4.90
N GLU A 401 1.31 -14.48 5.19
CA GLU A 401 1.91 -15.43 4.28
C GLU A 401 1.71 -16.87 4.78
N ASN A 402 1.62 -17.83 3.86
CA ASN A 402 1.51 -19.26 4.17
C ASN A 402 2.92 -19.88 4.13
N PRO A 403 3.62 -20.05 5.27
CA PRO A 403 5.02 -20.44 5.27
C PRO A 403 5.20 -21.92 4.98
N ARG A 404 6.15 -22.27 4.11
CA ARG A 404 6.62 -23.65 3.88
C ARG A 404 8.11 -23.61 3.51
N PRO A 405 9.03 -24.23 4.29
CA PRO A 405 8.83 -24.99 5.54
C PRO A 405 8.67 -24.09 6.79
N VAL A 406 8.27 -24.70 7.92
CA VAL A 406 8.23 -24.07 9.26
C VAL A 406 9.33 -24.67 10.14
N GLY A 407 10.13 -23.81 10.77
CA GLY A 407 11.14 -24.22 11.75
C GLY A 407 10.51 -24.51 13.11
N ASN A 408 11.09 -25.44 13.85
CA ASN A 408 10.66 -25.75 15.22
C ASN A 408 11.82 -26.19 16.12
N SER A 409 11.65 -26.03 17.43
CA SER A 409 12.51 -26.58 18.47
C SER A 409 11.65 -27.05 19.65
N THR A 410 11.95 -28.22 20.21
CA THR A 410 11.13 -28.85 21.26
C THR A 410 11.88 -28.97 22.58
N PHE A 411 11.17 -28.73 23.69
CA PHE A 411 11.70 -28.80 25.05
C PHE A 411 10.61 -29.36 25.97
N GLY A 412 10.65 -30.68 26.24
CA GLY A 412 9.60 -31.35 27.01
C GLY A 412 8.24 -31.29 26.30
N ASP A 413 7.24 -30.71 26.96
CA ASP A 413 5.90 -30.47 26.41
C ASP A 413 5.77 -29.12 25.70
N ARG A 414 6.88 -28.41 25.45
CA ARG A 414 6.90 -27.14 24.74
C ARG A 414 7.49 -27.28 23.35
N VAL A 415 6.93 -26.51 22.42
CA VAL A 415 7.48 -26.31 21.08
C VAL A 415 7.57 -24.81 20.79
N LEU A 416 8.66 -24.41 20.16
CA LEU A 416 8.87 -23.06 19.66
C LEU A 416 8.87 -23.13 18.14
N LEU A 417 7.89 -22.50 17.50
CA LEU A 417 7.78 -22.44 16.04
C LEU A 417 8.32 -21.12 15.49
N ASN A 418 8.78 -21.14 14.24
CA ASN A 418 9.18 -19.94 13.50
C ASN A 418 9.02 -20.12 11.99
N ARG A 419 8.76 -19.02 11.28
CA ARG A 419 8.96 -18.90 9.84
C ARG A 419 10.46 -18.81 9.56
N ILE A 420 10.94 -19.70 8.69
CA ILE A 420 12.35 -19.74 8.30
C ILE A 420 12.72 -18.42 7.61
N GLY A 421 13.79 -17.77 8.07
CA GLY A 421 14.28 -16.49 7.55
C GLY A 421 13.53 -15.23 8.06
N LYS A 422 12.51 -15.37 8.91
CA LYS A 422 11.83 -14.23 9.56
C LYS A 422 12.23 -14.04 11.02
N HIS A 423 12.60 -15.13 11.71
CA HIS A 423 12.98 -15.11 13.13
C HIS A 423 11.86 -14.67 14.09
N ASP A 424 10.60 -14.89 13.74
CA ASP A 424 9.50 -14.87 14.73
C ASP A 424 9.67 -16.00 15.77
N ARG A 425 8.97 -15.86 16.89
CA ARG A 425 9.00 -16.80 18.01
C ARG A 425 7.58 -17.09 18.46
N ILE A 426 7.12 -18.31 18.18
CA ILE A 426 5.76 -18.74 18.49
C ILE A 426 5.84 -19.88 19.50
N PRO A 427 5.92 -19.58 20.81
CA PRO A 427 5.86 -20.59 21.85
C PRO A 427 4.49 -21.29 21.86
N ALA A 428 4.50 -22.57 22.17
CA ALA A 428 3.30 -23.37 22.29
C ALA A 428 3.51 -24.55 23.24
N LYS A 429 2.42 -24.98 23.87
CA LYS A 429 2.35 -26.25 24.60
C LYS A 429 1.84 -27.34 23.66
N TRP A 430 2.58 -28.44 23.57
CA TRP A 430 2.26 -29.61 22.77
C TRP A 430 1.87 -30.80 23.67
N THR A 431 0.62 -31.23 23.55
CA THR A 431 0.13 -32.48 24.17
C THR A 431 -0.01 -33.55 23.11
N ARG A 432 0.59 -34.71 23.38
CA ARG A 432 0.53 -35.87 22.47
C ARG A 432 -0.85 -36.52 22.56
N GLY A 433 -1.26 -37.16 21.46
CA GLY A 433 -2.46 -37.97 21.34
C GLY A 433 -2.45 -38.71 20.00
N SER A 434 -3.52 -39.43 19.66
CA SER A 434 -3.63 -40.22 18.42
C SER A 434 -4.75 -39.77 17.47
N GLY A 435 -5.68 -38.92 17.94
CA GLY A 435 -6.80 -38.41 17.15
C GLY A 435 -6.47 -37.24 16.20
N ILE A 436 -7.53 -36.55 15.73
CA ILE A 436 -7.39 -35.37 14.86
C ILE A 436 -6.74 -34.22 15.65
N PRO A 437 -5.61 -33.65 15.20
CA PRO A 437 -4.94 -32.55 15.90
C PRO A 437 -5.84 -31.34 16.08
N ALA A 438 -5.76 -30.70 17.25
CA ALA A 438 -6.42 -29.44 17.57
C ALA A 438 -5.37 -28.34 17.79
N ILE A 439 -5.58 -27.18 17.18
CA ILE A 439 -4.86 -25.95 17.52
C ILE A 439 -5.79 -25.11 18.40
N LEU A 440 -5.42 -24.94 19.66
CA LEU A 440 -6.22 -24.22 20.65
C LEU A 440 -5.59 -22.85 20.94
N VAL A 441 -6.38 -21.79 20.81
CA VAL A 441 -5.94 -20.41 21.01
C VAL A 441 -6.80 -19.74 22.06
N HIS A 442 -6.15 -19.22 23.10
CA HIS A 442 -6.77 -18.44 24.17
C HIS A 442 -6.14 -17.03 24.19
N PRO A 443 -6.92 -15.97 24.48
CA PRO A 443 -6.42 -14.59 24.47
C PRO A 443 -5.30 -14.29 25.47
N ASP A 444 -5.18 -15.13 26.50
CA ASP A 444 -4.17 -15.03 27.56
C ASP A 444 -3.04 -16.08 27.42
N GLY A 445 -3.03 -16.83 26.31
CA GLY A 445 -1.98 -17.80 25.99
C GLY A 445 -2.29 -19.26 26.39
N SER A 446 -1.35 -20.12 26.07
CA SER A 446 -1.37 -21.58 26.18
C SER A 446 -1.59 -22.09 27.60
N GLN A 447 -1.10 -21.40 28.62
CA GLN A 447 -1.33 -21.78 30.02
C GLN A 447 -2.80 -21.59 30.41
N ALA A 448 -3.39 -20.46 30.05
CA ALA A 448 -4.82 -20.21 30.26
C ALA A 448 -5.66 -21.19 29.44
N ALA A 449 -5.26 -21.47 28.18
CA ALA A 449 -5.90 -22.47 27.35
C ALA A 449 -5.91 -23.87 28.02
N ALA A 450 -4.81 -24.28 28.64
CA ALA A 450 -4.69 -25.56 29.33
C ALA A 450 -5.60 -25.71 30.56
N ALA A 451 -6.07 -24.60 31.13
CA ALA A 451 -7.00 -24.59 32.26
C ALA A 451 -8.48 -24.65 31.84
N THR A 452 -8.78 -24.68 30.55
CA THR A 452 -10.15 -24.62 30.03
C THR A 452 -10.84 -25.99 29.97
N PRO A 453 -12.18 -26.05 30.08
CA PRO A 453 -12.94 -27.27 29.83
C PRO A 453 -12.71 -27.86 28.42
N GLU A 454 -12.42 -27.02 27.44
CA GLU A 454 -12.15 -27.44 26.05
C GLU A 454 -10.88 -28.26 25.97
N TYR A 455 -9.81 -27.79 26.61
CA TYR A 455 -8.55 -28.52 26.67
C TYR A 455 -8.73 -29.89 27.35
N LYS A 456 -9.47 -29.93 28.47
CA LYS A 456 -9.78 -31.19 29.16
C LYS A 456 -10.54 -32.17 28.24
N ARG A 457 -11.59 -31.71 27.55
CA ARG A 457 -12.36 -32.54 26.60
C ARG A 457 -11.49 -33.11 25.47
N LEU A 458 -10.53 -32.34 24.97
CA LEU A 458 -9.60 -32.83 23.95
C LEU A 458 -8.65 -33.90 24.50
N CYS A 459 -8.18 -33.74 25.74
CA CYS A 459 -7.35 -34.74 26.42
C CYS A 459 -8.14 -36.03 26.66
N ASP A 460 -9.38 -35.93 27.15
CA ASP A 460 -10.27 -37.07 27.41
C ASP A 460 -10.58 -37.84 26.11
N ALA A 461 -10.51 -37.18 24.95
CA ALA A 461 -10.69 -37.76 23.62
C ALA A 461 -9.38 -38.21 22.94
N ASP A 462 -8.25 -38.24 23.65
CA ASP A 462 -6.91 -38.60 23.16
C ASP A 462 -6.49 -37.85 21.86
N ARG A 463 -6.84 -36.56 21.77
CA ARG A 463 -6.49 -35.72 20.61
C ARG A 463 -5.14 -35.02 20.83
N PRO A 464 -4.26 -34.94 19.82
CA PRO A 464 -3.09 -34.06 19.87
C PRO A 464 -3.52 -32.60 20.01
N ILE A 465 -2.89 -31.85 20.92
CA ILE A 465 -3.24 -30.44 21.18
C ILE A 465 -2.00 -29.57 21.04
N LEU A 466 -2.08 -28.56 20.17
CA LEU A 466 -1.13 -27.46 20.12
C LEU A 466 -1.80 -26.20 20.70
N ALA A 467 -1.52 -25.88 21.95
CA ALA A 467 -2.00 -24.65 22.59
C ALA A 467 -0.99 -23.52 22.37
N LEU A 468 -1.38 -22.46 21.68
CA LEU A 468 -0.45 -21.40 21.23
C LEU A 468 -0.37 -20.21 22.21
N ASP A 469 0.85 -19.70 22.39
CA ASP A 469 1.13 -18.33 22.82
C ASP A 469 1.35 -17.48 21.56
N VAL A 470 0.26 -17.08 20.92
CA VAL A 470 0.32 -16.19 19.75
C VAL A 470 0.88 -14.81 20.14
N PHE A 471 1.37 -14.05 19.17
CA PHE A 471 2.05 -12.77 19.39
C PHE A 471 1.38 -11.90 20.47
N GLN A 472 2.18 -11.47 21.45
CA GLN A 472 1.72 -10.64 22.57
C GLN A 472 0.66 -11.31 23.47
N THR A 473 0.70 -12.65 23.63
CA THR A 473 -0.03 -13.42 24.65
C THR A 473 0.90 -14.44 25.32
N GLY A 474 0.56 -14.88 26.55
CA GLY A 474 1.35 -15.88 27.29
C GLY A 474 2.85 -15.59 27.31
N LEU A 475 3.67 -16.57 26.91
CA LEU A 475 5.13 -16.43 26.85
C LEU A 475 5.64 -15.57 25.69
N ALA A 476 4.78 -15.14 24.76
CA ALA A 476 5.12 -14.25 23.66
C ALA A 476 4.89 -12.76 23.98
N ALA A 477 4.42 -12.45 25.19
CA ALA A 477 4.12 -11.09 25.62
C ALA A 477 5.34 -10.39 26.23
N VAL A 478 5.60 -9.17 25.75
CA VAL A 478 6.58 -8.21 26.31
C VAL A 478 6.04 -6.80 26.18
N PRO A 479 6.39 -5.87 27.11
CA PRO A 479 6.09 -4.46 26.95
C PRO A 479 6.58 -3.95 25.59
N ARG A 480 5.70 -3.23 24.87
CA ARG A 480 6.01 -2.69 23.53
C ARG A 480 5.31 -1.37 23.34
N GLU A 481 6.07 -0.33 23.03
CA GLU A 481 5.53 0.98 22.71
C GLU A 481 4.90 0.96 21.31
N LYS A 482 3.58 1.11 21.26
CA LYS A 482 2.82 1.24 20.01
C LYS A 482 2.41 2.69 19.90
N GLY A 483 3.17 3.47 19.15
CA GLY A 483 2.97 4.91 19.10
C GLY A 483 3.43 5.53 17.78
N GLY A 484 3.01 6.77 17.56
CA GLY A 484 3.33 7.54 16.38
C GLY A 484 2.23 7.51 15.32
N ARG A 485 2.01 8.66 14.70
CA ARG A 485 0.97 8.90 13.67
C ARG A 485 0.98 7.87 12.54
N TRP A 486 2.17 7.37 12.20
CA TRP A 486 2.39 6.48 11.05
C TRP A 486 2.64 5.02 11.43
N TYR A 487 2.40 4.63 12.69
CA TYR A 487 2.71 3.26 13.16
C TYR A 487 2.21 2.18 12.20
N LEU A 488 0.93 2.28 11.78
CA LEU A 488 0.28 1.27 10.93
C LEU A 488 0.79 1.24 9.49
N SER A 489 1.44 2.30 9.03
CA SER A 489 2.06 2.33 7.69
C SER A 489 3.29 1.43 7.65
N TYR A 490 4.02 1.36 8.77
CA TYR A 490 5.32 0.70 8.90
C TYR A 490 5.32 -0.62 9.66
N ASN A 491 4.35 -0.81 10.55
CA ASN A 491 4.32 -1.92 11.49
C ASN A 491 2.96 -2.63 11.43
N GLN A 492 2.99 -3.95 11.42
CA GLN A 492 1.78 -4.76 11.51
C GLN A 492 1.11 -4.58 12.87
N THR A 493 -0.21 -4.76 12.90
CA THR A 493 -0.95 -4.83 14.15
C THR A 493 -0.63 -6.14 14.87
N ASP A 494 -0.83 -6.14 16.18
CA ASP A 494 -0.69 -7.37 16.95
C ASP A 494 -1.64 -8.45 16.45
N ASP A 495 -2.87 -8.09 16.08
CA ASP A 495 -3.86 -9.05 15.58
C ASP A 495 -3.45 -9.69 14.25
N ALA A 496 -2.87 -8.92 13.33
CA ALA A 496 -2.29 -9.46 12.10
C ALA A 496 -1.15 -10.44 12.41
N ASN A 497 -0.27 -10.11 13.37
CA ASN A 497 0.80 -11.00 13.83
C ASN A 497 0.27 -12.27 14.52
N ARG A 498 -0.78 -12.18 15.34
CA ARG A 498 -1.44 -13.33 15.98
C ARG A 498 -2.04 -14.26 14.93
N ILE A 499 -2.71 -13.70 13.92
CA ILE A 499 -3.26 -14.47 12.80
C ILE A 499 -2.13 -15.15 12.02
N GLN A 500 -1.02 -14.46 11.75
CA GLN A 500 0.16 -15.05 11.12
C GLN A 500 0.74 -16.23 11.93
N ASP A 501 0.75 -16.14 13.25
CA ASP A 501 1.24 -17.23 14.12
C ASP A 501 0.36 -18.47 14.00
N ILE A 502 -0.96 -18.29 13.96
CA ILE A 502 -1.92 -19.38 13.77
C ILE A 502 -1.74 -20.00 12.37
N VAL A 503 -1.57 -19.20 11.31
CA VAL A 503 -1.29 -19.70 9.95
C VAL A 503 0.01 -20.51 9.91
N THR A 504 1.04 -20.06 10.63
CA THR A 504 2.32 -20.78 10.76
C THR A 504 2.14 -22.11 11.47
N ALA A 505 1.39 -22.12 12.58
CA ALA A 505 1.07 -23.34 13.33
C ALA A 505 0.27 -24.35 12.48
N ILE A 506 -0.70 -23.89 11.69
CA ILE A 506 -1.45 -24.76 10.76
C ILE A 506 -0.50 -25.44 9.76
N SER A 507 0.43 -24.68 9.19
CA SER A 507 1.41 -25.22 8.25
C SER A 507 2.32 -26.26 8.90
N TRP A 508 2.79 -26.00 10.12
CA TRP A 508 3.57 -26.97 10.90
C TRP A 508 2.78 -28.24 11.20
N VAL A 509 1.57 -28.15 11.74
CA VAL A 509 0.76 -29.34 12.06
C VAL A 509 0.46 -30.18 10.82
N ARG A 510 0.16 -29.56 9.67
CA ARG A 510 -0.02 -30.24 8.39
C ARG A 510 1.25 -30.88 7.84
N SER A 511 2.43 -30.39 8.23
CA SER A 511 3.70 -31.05 7.85
C SER A 511 3.96 -32.31 8.68
N GLN A 512 3.37 -32.40 9.87
CA GLN A 512 3.52 -33.54 10.78
C GLN A 512 2.42 -34.60 10.59
N ASN A 513 1.30 -34.25 9.97
CA ASN A 513 0.10 -35.09 9.91
C ASN A 513 -0.52 -35.10 8.50
N SER A 514 -1.15 -36.20 8.12
CA SER A 514 -1.92 -36.33 6.87
C SER A 514 -3.29 -35.63 6.92
N VAL A 515 -3.76 -35.27 8.13
CA VAL A 515 -5.08 -34.66 8.37
C VAL A 515 -4.92 -33.18 8.75
N SER A 516 -5.82 -32.32 8.27
CA SER A 516 -5.84 -30.91 8.66
C SER A 516 -6.30 -30.74 10.12
N PRO A 517 -5.70 -29.81 10.88
CA PRO A 517 -6.11 -29.58 12.26
C PRO A 517 -7.51 -28.95 12.34
N GLU A 518 -8.18 -29.19 13.46
CA GLU A 518 -9.30 -28.37 13.90
C GLU A 518 -8.78 -27.15 14.65
N LEU A 519 -9.32 -25.97 14.36
CA LEU A 519 -8.96 -24.72 15.03
C LEU A 519 -10.00 -24.39 16.10
N ILE A 520 -9.55 -24.08 17.30
CA ILE A 520 -10.42 -23.75 18.42
C ILE A 520 -9.99 -22.40 18.99
N GLY A 521 -10.85 -21.40 18.87
CA GLY A 521 -10.61 -20.04 19.39
C GLY A 521 -11.56 -19.70 20.52
N LEU A 522 -11.01 -19.28 21.66
CA LEU A 522 -11.79 -18.93 22.86
C LEU A 522 -11.84 -17.42 23.07
N GLY A 523 -12.99 -16.88 23.49
CA GLY A 523 -13.20 -15.44 23.64
C GLY A 523 -12.81 -14.67 22.37
N ARG A 524 -12.05 -13.58 22.50
CA ARG A 524 -11.57 -12.79 21.34
C ARG A 524 -10.70 -13.57 20.34
N ALA A 525 -10.07 -14.68 20.76
CA ALA A 525 -9.29 -15.51 19.85
C ALA A 525 -10.15 -16.20 18.78
N ALA A 526 -11.47 -16.24 18.96
CA ALA A 526 -12.44 -16.63 17.94
C ALA A 526 -12.23 -15.87 16.61
N LEU A 527 -11.98 -14.56 16.67
CA LEU A 527 -11.72 -13.74 15.48
C LEU A 527 -10.41 -14.15 14.81
N TRP A 528 -9.35 -14.34 15.60
CA TRP A 528 -8.03 -14.69 15.08
C TRP A 528 -8.05 -16.06 14.36
N VAL A 529 -8.68 -17.07 14.96
CA VAL A 529 -8.79 -18.40 14.32
C VAL A 529 -9.69 -18.37 13.09
N LEU A 530 -10.77 -17.58 13.10
CA LEU A 530 -11.66 -17.42 11.94
C LEU A 530 -10.90 -16.83 10.75
N PHE A 531 -10.17 -15.73 10.97
CA PHE A 531 -9.39 -15.10 9.91
C PHE A 531 -8.22 -15.96 9.45
N ALA A 532 -7.51 -16.64 10.37
CA ALA A 532 -6.44 -17.58 10.02
C ALA A 532 -6.97 -18.74 9.16
N ALA A 533 -8.15 -19.28 9.49
CA ALA A 533 -8.79 -20.31 8.69
C ALA A 533 -9.17 -19.80 7.29
N ALA A 534 -9.75 -18.60 7.22
CA ALA A 534 -10.22 -18.00 5.97
C ALA A 534 -9.10 -17.80 4.93
N VAL A 535 -7.92 -17.35 5.39
CA VAL A 535 -6.75 -17.07 4.54
C VAL A 535 -5.87 -18.29 4.25
N THR A 536 -6.02 -19.35 5.02
CA THR A 536 -5.24 -20.58 4.83
C THR A 536 -5.87 -21.45 3.73
N PRO A 537 -5.12 -21.90 2.71
CA PRO A 537 -5.63 -22.81 1.70
C PRO A 537 -6.12 -24.14 2.30
N GLY A 538 -7.16 -24.73 1.70
CA GLY A 538 -7.77 -25.98 2.14
C GLY A 538 -8.93 -25.78 3.12
N ASN A 539 -9.75 -26.82 3.29
CA ASN A 539 -10.88 -26.78 4.22
C ASN A 539 -10.37 -27.02 5.65
N LEU A 540 -10.66 -26.09 6.56
CA LEU A 540 -10.38 -26.20 7.98
C LEU A 540 -11.71 -26.19 8.75
N SER A 541 -11.78 -26.99 9.81
CA SER A 541 -12.88 -26.89 10.77
C SER A 541 -12.50 -25.87 11.84
N VAL A 542 -13.45 -25.01 12.19
CA VAL A 542 -13.29 -23.98 13.22
C VAL A 542 -14.36 -24.17 14.28
N VAL A 543 -13.96 -24.19 15.54
CA VAL A 543 -14.82 -24.07 16.71
C VAL A 543 -14.52 -22.73 17.36
N ALA A 544 -15.53 -21.90 17.53
CA ALA A 544 -15.35 -20.54 18.01
C ALA A 544 -16.52 -20.10 18.89
N ASP A 545 -16.25 -19.13 19.75
CA ASP A 545 -17.29 -18.38 20.46
C ASP A 545 -18.05 -17.48 19.48
N ILE A 546 -19.29 -17.88 19.12
CA ILE A 546 -20.07 -17.23 18.05
C ILE A 546 -20.56 -15.84 18.49
N ASP A 547 -20.71 -15.59 19.79
CA ASP A 547 -21.17 -14.29 20.29
C ASP A 547 -20.15 -13.18 19.99
N VAL A 548 -18.87 -13.55 19.84
CA VAL A 548 -17.76 -12.68 19.44
C VAL A 548 -17.61 -12.59 17.90
N LEU A 549 -18.43 -13.32 17.13
CA LEU A 549 -18.44 -13.32 15.66
C LEU A 549 -19.64 -12.56 15.07
N LYS A 550 -20.22 -11.62 15.84
CA LYS A 550 -21.23 -10.69 15.34
C LYS A 550 -20.62 -9.80 14.26
N ILE A 551 -21.39 -9.53 13.20
CA ILE A 551 -20.94 -8.78 12.03
C ILE A 551 -21.07 -7.28 12.33
N GLU A 552 -20.30 -6.81 13.31
CA GLU A 552 -20.31 -5.44 13.81
C GLU A 552 -18.90 -4.86 13.78
N GLU A 553 -18.78 -3.58 13.43
CA GLU A 553 -17.46 -2.92 13.35
C GLU A 553 -16.81 -2.76 14.74
N ASP A 554 -17.61 -2.56 15.79
CA ASP A 554 -17.11 -2.39 17.16
C ASP A 554 -16.47 -3.68 17.71
N VAL A 555 -16.97 -4.85 17.29
CA VAL A 555 -16.35 -6.17 17.59
C VAL A 555 -14.93 -6.24 17.02
N LEU A 556 -14.72 -5.75 15.80
CA LEU A 556 -13.39 -5.70 15.20
C LEU A 556 -12.50 -4.65 15.87
N ARG A 557 -13.06 -3.48 16.21
CA ARG A 557 -12.33 -2.42 16.93
C ARG A 557 -11.73 -2.93 18.24
N GLU A 558 -12.47 -3.75 18.97
CA GLU A 558 -12.08 -4.23 20.30
C GLU A 558 -11.30 -5.56 20.26
N GLY A 559 -11.57 -6.41 19.27
CA GLY A 559 -11.04 -7.78 19.22
C GLY A 559 -10.05 -8.10 18.10
N CYS A 560 -10.07 -7.38 16.97
CA CYS A 560 -9.23 -7.67 15.79
C CYS A 560 -9.12 -6.45 14.86
N MET A 561 -8.37 -5.43 15.28
CA MET A 561 -8.26 -4.17 14.56
C MET A 561 -7.15 -4.27 13.51
N VAL A 562 -7.50 -4.67 12.29
CA VAL A 562 -6.56 -4.75 11.16
C VAL A 562 -7.00 -3.82 10.03
N PRO A 563 -6.13 -2.93 9.52
CA PRO A 563 -6.47 -2.03 8.42
C PRO A 563 -6.94 -2.78 7.16
N GLY A 564 -8.06 -2.32 6.60
CA GLY A 564 -8.68 -2.88 5.39
C GLY A 564 -9.47 -4.17 5.60
N ILE A 565 -9.61 -4.67 6.82
CA ILE A 565 -10.23 -5.98 7.04
C ILE A 565 -11.71 -5.99 6.64
N GLN A 566 -12.45 -4.89 6.89
CA GLN A 566 -13.84 -4.75 6.44
C GLN A 566 -13.92 -4.53 4.92
N ARG A 567 -12.97 -3.77 4.36
CA ARG A 567 -12.85 -3.61 2.89
C ARG A 567 -12.68 -4.95 2.17
N ALA A 568 -11.96 -5.88 2.81
CA ALA A 568 -11.73 -7.23 2.34
C ALA A 568 -12.86 -8.22 2.68
N GLY A 569 -13.99 -7.76 3.23
CA GLY A 569 -15.19 -8.56 3.50
C GLY A 569 -15.42 -8.88 4.98
N GLY A 570 -14.47 -8.55 5.86
CA GLY A 570 -14.61 -8.67 7.31
C GLY A 570 -15.03 -10.06 7.79
N ILE A 571 -15.80 -10.09 8.87
CA ILE A 571 -16.31 -11.33 9.48
C ILE A 571 -17.23 -12.08 8.53
N ALA A 572 -18.10 -11.37 7.79
CA ALA A 572 -19.02 -11.98 6.82
C ALA A 572 -18.26 -12.74 5.71
N GLY A 573 -17.23 -12.10 5.14
CA GLY A 573 -16.37 -12.69 4.13
C GLY A 573 -15.56 -13.88 4.66
N ALA A 574 -15.02 -13.77 5.87
CA ALA A 574 -14.30 -14.87 6.51
C ALA A 574 -15.21 -16.09 6.75
N ARG A 575 -16.45 -15.88 7.21
CA ARG A 575 -17.46 -16.94 7.38
C ARG A 575 -17.79 -17.63 6.05
N LYS A 576 -17.86 -16.89 4.93
CA LYS A 576 -18.07 -17.47 3.59
C LYS A 576 -16.92 -18.39 3.17
N LEU A 577 -15.70 -18.15 3.64
CA LEU A 577 -14.51 -18.94 3.31
C LEU A 577 -14.33 -20.18 4.21
N VAL A 578 -14.91 -20.17 5.40
CA VAL A 578 -14.79 -21.26 6.39
C VAL A 578 -16.05 -22.12 6.35
N ARG A 579 -15.95 -23.28 5.69
CA ARG A 579 -17.11 -24.17 5.46
C ARG A 579 -17.66 -24.83 6.73
N ASN A 580 -16.79 -25.13 7.70
CA ASN A 580 -17.14 -25.90 8.90
C ASN A 580 -16.91 -25.06 10.17
N LEU A 581 -17.71 -24.01 10.35
CA LEU A 581 -17.71 -23.18 11.56
C LEU A 581 -18.77 -23.70 12.55
N ARG A 582 -18.35 -24.02 13.78
CA ARG A 582 -19.20 -24.56 14.85
C ARG A 582 -19.11 -23.70 16.11
N ALA A 583 -20.19 -23.66 16.87
CA ALA A 583 -20.18 -23.04 18.19
C ALA A 583 -19.30 -23.84 19.15
N LYS A 584 -18.64 -23.13 20.07
CA LYS A 584 -18.08 -23.75 21.27
C LYS A 584 -19.20 -24.46 22.03
N LEU A 585 -18.97 -25.73 22.37
CA LEU A 585 -19.89 -26.56 23.16
C LEU A 585 -19.85 -26.20 24.64
#